data_AF-A0AA95FQN8-F1
#
_entry.id   AF-A0AA95FQN8-F1
#
_cell.length_a   1.000
_cell.length_b   1.000
_cell.length_c   1.000
_cell.angle_alpha   90.00
_cell.angle_beta   90.00
_cell.angle_gamma   90.00
#
_symmetry.space_group_name_H-M   'P 1'
#
loop_
_entity.id
_entity.type
_entity.pdbx_description
1 polymer ?
#
loop_
_entity_poly.entity_id
_entity_poly.type
_entity_poly.pdbx_seq_one_letter_code
_entity_poly.pdbx_strand_id
1 'polypeptide(L)'
;MSLDVRLRRLALPLLALALVAIVLVVQVANGGGGYAPNALADPCAARSATSTPATLDALGQELVLLGLDGAACRLGTSREALTLDLAQHHDDPSDAQVAALKAGLLDAVARMKSAGTLPPSADLIDQALDASDLNSLAKLAIRALPDSIVDRALPTDEVLRQAIENLDVRSLLTGLDDSDHLGDLVTRAVVKAAEQTITAKLRGLV
;
A
#
# COMPACT_ATOMS: atom_id res chain seq x y z
N MET A 1 18.24 -42.36 49.49
CA MET A 1 17.85 -42.00 48.11
C MET A 1 18.97 -42.47 47.20
N SER A 2 18.77 -43.57 46.46
CA SER A 2 19.84 -44.29 45.75
C SER A 2 20.50 -43.42 44.68
N LEU A 3 21.79 -43.68 44.42
CA LEU A 3 22.59 -42.99 43.41
C LEU A 3 21.89 -42.95 42.04
N ASP A 4 21.17 -44.02 41.69
CA ASP A 4 20.41 -44.16 40.45
C ASP A 4 19.31 -43.11 40.27
N VAL A 5 18.61 -42.73 41.36
CA VAL A 5 17.56 -41.70 41.29
C VAL A 5 18.15 -40.31 41.07
N ARG A 6 19.34 -40.04 41.61
CA ARG A 6 20.07 -38.78 41.37
C ARG A 6 20.64 -38.72 39.95
N LEU A 7 21.19 -39.82 39.45
CA LEU A 7 21.68 -39.93 38.07
C LEU A 7 20.56 -39.71 37.05
N ARG A 8 19.39 -40.34 37.24
CA ARG A 8 18.23 -40.15 36.35
C ARG A 8 17.67 -38.74 36.38
N ARG A 9 17.68 -38.08 37.55
CA ARG A 9 17.24 -36.68 37.70
C ARG A 9 18.19 -35.67 37.06
N LEU A 10 19.48 -35.98 36.98
CA LEU A 10 20.49 -35.12 36.33
C LEU A 10 20.66 -35.42 34.83
N ALA A 11 20.38 -36.64 34.39
CA ALA A 11 20.50 -37.04 32.99
C ALA A 11 19.54 -36.27 32.07
N LEU A 12 18.30 -36.04 32.52
CA LEU A 12 17.29 -35.36 31.73
C LEU A 12 17.61 -33.87 31.46
N PRO A 13 18.00 -33.04 32.45
CA PRO A 13 18.41 -31.66 32.19
C PRO A 13 19.73 -31.59 31.41
N LEU A 14 20.68 -32.52 31.63
CA LEU A 14 21.92 -32.56 30.85
C LEU A 14 21.67 -32.90 29.37
N LEU A 15 20.76 -33.84 29.10
CA LEU A 15 20.35 -34.17 27.74
C LEU A 15 19.66 -32.97 27.07
N ALA A 16 18.77 -32.28 27.78
CA ALA A 16 18.11 -31.08 27.27
C ALA A 16 19.12 -29.97 26.93
N LEU A 17 20.10 -29.74 27.82
CA LEU A 17 21.14 -28.73 27.62
C LEU A 17 22.04 -29.08 26.44
N ALA A 18 22.39 -30.35 26.27
CA ALA A 18 23.13 -30.84 25.11
C ALA A 18 22.35 -30.63 23.80
N LEU A 19 21.04 -30.94 23.77
CA LEU A 19 20.20 -30.71 22.60
C LEU A 19 20.10 -29.22 22.24
N VAL A 20 19.93 -28.33 23.22
CA VAL A 20 19.92 -26.87 23.00
C VAL A 20 21.26 -26.39 22.44
N ALA A 21 22.38 -26.85 23.02
CA ALA A 21 23.71 -26.49 22.56
C ALA A 21 23.96 -26.95 21.11
N ILE A 22 23.51 -28.15 20.74
CA ILE A 22 23.60 -28.66 19.37
C ILE A 22 22.83 -27.75 18.41
N VAL A 23 21.59 -27.38 18.74
CA VAL A 23 20.78 -26.47 17.90
C VAL A 23 21.46 -25.12 17.75
N LEU A 24 21.97 -24.53 18.83
CA LEU A 24 22.66 -23.23 18.78
C LEU A 24 23.92 -23.29 17.91
N VAL A 25 24.72 -24.35 18.03
CA VAL A 25 25.92 -24.54 17.18
C VAL A 25 25.53 -24.68 15.72
N VAL A 26 24.49 -25.45 15.39
CA VAL A 26 23.99 -25.58 14.02
C VAL A 26 23.50 -24.23 13.48
N GLN A 27 22.75 -23.46 14.27
CA GLN A 27 22.26 -22.15 13.85
C GLN A 27 23.41 -21.16 13.60
N VAL A 28 24.39 -21.09 14.50
CA VAL A 28 25.56 -20.22 14.32
C VAL A 28 26.39 -20.65 13.12
N ALA A 29 26.61 -21.95 12.92
CA ALA A 29 27.34 -22.49 11.77
C ALA A 29 26.64 -22.22 10.43
N ASN A 30 25.30 -22.12 10.41
CA ASN A 30 24.51 -21.76 9.23
C ASN A 30 24.27 -20.24 9.09
N GLY A 31 25.06 -19.42 9.79
CA GLY A 31 25.02 -17.95 9.63
C GLY A 31 24.06 -17.22 10.57
N GLY A 32 23.42 -17.91 11.53
CA GLY A 32 22.54 -17.30 12.52
C GLY A 32 23.24 -16.32 13.48
N GLY A 33 24.58 -16.37 13.58
CA GLY A 33 25.37 -15.39 14.34
C GLY A 33 25.77 -14.15 13.55
N GLY A 34 25.56 -14.15 12.23
CA GLY A 34 25.99 -13.09 11.31
C GLY A 34 24.84 -12.21 10.84
N TYR A 35 23.83 -11.98 11.68
CA TYR A 35 22.73 -11.07 11.33
C TYR A 35 23.28 -9.65 11.17
N ALA A 36 23.53 -9.24 9.93
CA ALA A 36 23.66 -7.86 9.54
C ALA A 36 22.28 -7.39 9.06
N PRO A 37 21.72 -6.29 9.59
CA PRO A 37 20.53 -5.70 9.00
C PRO A 37 20.82 -5.42 7.52
N ASN A 38 19.92 -5.85 6.64
CA ASN A 38 20.03 -5.48 5.23
C ASN A 38 20.10 -3.95 5.13
N ALA A 39 20.90 -3.45 4.20
CA ALA A 39 20.90 -2.03 3.90
C ALA A 39 19.47 -1.59 3.58
N LEU A 40 19.03 -0.51 4.23
CA LEU A 40 17.72 0.10 3.96
C LEU A 40 17.60 0.35 2.46
N ALA A 41 16.45 0.00 1.89
CA ALA A 41 16.24 0.17 0.47
C ALA A 41 16.24 1.66 0.13
N ASP A 42 17.00 2.05 -0.90
CA ASP A 42 17.03 3.44 -1.38
C ASP A 42 15.63 3.84 -1.90
N PRO A 43 14.96 4.83 -1.29
CA PRO A 43 13.64 5.29 -1.73
C PRO A 43 13.71 6.09 -3.04
N CYS A 44 14.86 6.65 -3.38
CA CYS A 44 15.07 7.40 -4.61
C CYS A 44 15.42 6.49 -5.81
N ALA A 45 15.84 5.25 -5.56
CA ALA A 45 16.07 4.29 -6.62
C ALA A 45 14.77 4.01 -7.38
N ALA A 46 14.83 4.11 -8.71
CA ALA A 46 13.69 3.85 -9.55
C ALA A 46 13.24 2.39 -9.40
N ARG A 47 12.04 2.20 -8.86
CA ARG A 47 11.33 0.91 -8.87
C ARG A 47 10.13 1.07 -9.80
N SER A 48 10.10 0.22 -10.82
CA SER A 48 8.96 0.13 -11.70
C SER A 48 8.00 -0.92 -11.17
N ALA A 49 6.71 -0.63 -11.31
CA ALA A 49 5.68 -1.66 -11.26
C ALA A 49 6.05 -2.76 -12.28
N THR A 50 6.21 -3.99 -11.81
CA THR A 50 6.61 -5.13 -12.68
C THR A 50 5.42 -5.87 -13.28
N SER A 51 4.21 -5.60 -12.80
CA SER A 51 2.97 -6.26 -13.21
C SER A 51 1.78 -5.33 -13.08
N THR A 52 0.81 -5.45 -13.98
CA THR A 52 -0.49 -4.81 -13.81
C THR A 52 -1.23 -5.45 -12.63
N PRO A 53 -1.65 -4.69 -11.62
CA PRO A 53 -2.40 -5.22 -10.49
C PRO A 53 -3.77 -5.71 -10.96
N ALA A 54 -4.11 -6.94 -10.59
CA ALA A 54 -5.37 -7.59 -10.99
C ALA A 54 -6.57 -7.15 -10.14
N THR A 55 -6.34 -6.53 -8.98
CA THR A 55 -7.39 -6.13 -8.04
C THR A 55 -7.25 -4.68 -7.60
N LEU A 56 -8.36 -4.08 -7.14
CA LEU A 56 -8.36 -2.73 -6.55
C LEU A 56 -7.43 -2.64 -5.33
N ASP A 57 -7.40 -3.68 -4.49
CA ASP A 57 -6.50 -3.77 -3.34
C ASP A 57 -5.03 -3.83 -3.76
N ALA A 58 -4.69 -4.67 -4.75
CA ALA A 58 -3.32 -4.74 -5.27
C ALA A 58 -2.88 -3.41 -5.91
N LEU A 59 -3.78 -2.73 -6.63
CA LEU A 59 -3.54 -1.40 -7.18
C LEU A 59 -3.29 -0.37 -6.08
N GLY A 60 -4.12 -0.37 -5.04
CA GLY A 60 -3.98 0.53 -3.90
C GLY A 60 -2.65 0.30 -3.16
N GLN A 61 -2.30 -0.96 -2.88
CA GLN A 61 -1.04 -1.32 -2.23
C GLN A 61 0.18 -0.86 -3.04
N GLU A 62 0.20 -1.16 -4.33
CA GLU A 62 1.30 -0.74 -5.22
C GLU A 62 1.42 0.78 -5.29
N LEU A 63 0.30 1.48 -5.44
CA LEU A 63 0.26 2.95 -5.46
C LEU A 63 0.80 3.56 -4.16
N VAL A 64 0.38 3.03 -3.00
CA VAL A 64 0.84 3.50 -1.69
C VAL A 64 2.33 3.21 -1.50
N LEU A 65 2.81 2.03 -1.88
CA LEU A 65 4.23 1.68 -1.75
C LEU A 65 5.13 2.57 -2.61
N LEU A 66 4.78 2.77 -3.88
CA LEU A 66 5.50 3.69 -4.77
C LEU A 66 5.39 5.14 -4.28
N GLY A 67 4.22 5.51 -3.74
CA GLY A 67 3.98 6.84 -3.20
C GLY A 67 4.84 7.14 -1.98
N LEU A 68 4.96 6.18 -1.05
CA LEU A 68 5.82 6.28 0.12
C LEU A 68 7.30 6.34 -0.27
N ASP A 69 7.75 5.56 -1.27
CA ASP A 69 9.11 5.67 -1.80
C ASP A 69 9.37 7.10 -2.34
N GLY A 70 8.45 7.64 -3.14
CA GLY A 70 8.56 9.00 -3.67
C GLY A 70 8.53 10.09 -2.59
N ALA A 71 7.72 9.93 -1.56
CA ALA A 71 7.65 10.85 -0.42
C ALA A 71 8.94 10.80 0.42
N ALA A 72 9.41 9.60 0.75
CA ALA A 72 10.64 9.38 1.52
C ALA A 72 11.86 9.97 0.79
N CYS A 73 11.94 9.79 -0.54
CA CYS A 73 12.98 10.39 -1.36
C CYS A 73 12.99 11.93 -1.27
N ARG A 74 11.80 12.56 -1.33
CA ARG A 74 11.67 14.03 -1.17
C ARG A 74 12.05 14.53 0.21
N LEU A 75 11.76 13.75 1.24
CA LEU A 75 12.06 14.08 2.63
C LEU A 75 13.50 13.71 3.02
N GLY A 76 14.27 13.07 2.13
CA GLY A 76 15.66 12.66 2.42
C GLY A 76 15.76 11.60 3.51
N THR A 77 14.73 10.79 3.69
CA THR A 77 14.64 9.74 4.73
C THR A 77 14.38 8.37 4.09
N SER A 78 14.54 7.27 4.82
CA SER A 78 14.15 5.94 4.31
C SER A 78 12.63 5.75 4.38
N ARG A 79 12.09 4.82 3.58
CA ARG A 79 10.66 4.48 3.65
C ARG A 79 10.28 4.00 5.05
N GLU A 80 11.13 3.20 5.67
CA GLU A 80 10.92 2.63 7.00
C GLU A 80 10.87 3.73 8.07
N ALA A 81 11.80 4.70 7.99
CA ALA A 81 11.82 5.85 8.88
C ALA A 81 10.60 6.74 8.67
N LEU A 82 10.18 6.99 7.43
CA LEU A 82 8.94 7.71 7.14
C LEU A 82 7.72 6.98 7.70
N THR A 83 7.59 5.68 7.47
CA THR A 83 6.43 4.91 7.98
C THR A 83 6.39 4.86 9.51
N LEU A 84 7.55 4.77 10.15
CA LEU A 84 7.64 4.82 11.61
C LEU A 84 7.24 6.20 12.14
N ASP A 85 7.73 7.26 11.51
CA ASP A 85 7.42 8.64 11.86
C ASP A 85 5.92 8.94 11.68
N LEU A 86 5.32 8.50 10.56
CA LEU A 86 3.87 8.59 10.36
C LEU A 86 3.10 7.81 11.42
N ALA A 87 3.55 6.60 11.80
CA ALA A 87 2.87 5.84 12.85
C ALA A 87 2.95 6.51 14.23
N GLN A 88 4.08 7.16 14.55
CA GLN A 88 4.33 7.78 15.85
C GLN A 88 3.78 9.20 15.99
N HIS A 89 3.75 9.97 14.90
CA HIS A 89 3.44 11.40 14.89
C HIS A 89 2.30 11.73 13.91
N HIS A 90 1.31 10.84 13.78
CA HIS A 90 0.17 11.03 12.89
C HIS A 90 -0.74 12.21 13.29
N ASP A 91 -0.74 12.60 14.57
CA ASP A 91 -1.60 13.65 15.11
C ASP A 91 -1.26 15.07 14.60
N ASP A 92 -0.02 15.31 14.16
CA ASP A 92 0.44 16.63 13.68
C ASP A 92 1.41 16.50 12.48
N PRO A 93 0.89 16.15 11.28
CA PRO A 93 1.71 16.01 10.10
C PRO A 93 2.13 17.39 9.58
N SER A 94 3.44 17.58 9.49
CA SER A 94 4.06 18.78 8.92
C SER A 94 3.62 19.03 7.47
N ASP A 95 3.60 20.29 7.06
CA ASP A 95 3.29 20.67 5.67
C ASP A 95 4.22 19.97 4.67
N ALA A 96 5.49 19.77 5.04
CA ALA A 96 6.47 19.05 4.22
C ALA A 96 6.09 17.58 4.03
N GLN A 97 5.67 16.87 5.08
CA GLN A 97 5.19 15.49 4.98
C GLN A 97 3.94 15.39 4.11
N VAL A 98 2.95 16.26 4.35
CA VAL A 98 1.70 16.29 3.58
C VAL A 98 1.99 16.52 2.09
N ALA A 99 2.82 17.51 1.77
CA ALA A 99 3.21 17.82 0.40
C ALA A 99 4.02 16.68 -0.24
N ALA A 100 4.96 16.08 0.50
CA ALA A 100 5.78 14.98 0.02
C ALA A 100 4.95 13.72 -0.26
N LEU A 101 3.99 13.37 0.61
CA LEU A 101 3.06 12.25 0.40
C LEU A 101 2.19 12.48 -0.83
N LYS A 102 1.57 13.66 -0.94
CA LYS A 102 0.72 14.00 -2.09
C LYS A 102 1.51 13.92 -3.40
N ALA A 103 2.70 14.51 -3.43
CA ALA A 103 3.57 14.43 -4.59
C ALA A 103 4.05 12.99 -4.86
N GLY A 104 4.32 12.22 -3.79
CA GLY A 104 4.65 10.80 -3.83
C GLY A 104 3.62 9.99 -4.61
N LEU A 105 2.36 10.11 -4.20
CA LEU A 105 1.23 9.43 -4.83
C LEU A 105 1.05 9.87 -6.30
N LEU A 106 1.19 11.16 -6.60
CA LEU A 106 1.12 11.65 -7.99
C LEU A 106 2.24 11.09 -8.88
N ASP A 107 3.46 11.02 -8.36
CA ASP A 107 4.59 10.40 -9.06
C ASP A 107 4.38 8.88 -9.24
N ALA A 108 3.78 8.21 -8.25
CA ALA A 108 3.44 6.80 -8.35
C ALA A 108 2.47 6.54 -9.52
N VAL A 109 1.38 7.32 -9.63
CA VAL A 109 0.46 7.22 -10.79
C VAL A 109 1.20 7.47 -12.11
N ALA A 110 2.05 8.50 -12.16
CA ALA A 110 2.81 8.82 -13.36
C ALA A 110 3.77 7.68 -13.77
N ARG A 111 4.44 7.05 -12.80
CA ARG A 111 5.32 5.90 -13.02
C ARG A 111 4.53 4.69 -13.52
N MET A 112 3.44 4.33 -12.86
CA MET A 112 2.58 3.22 -13.28
C MET A 112 2.02 3.44 -14.70
N LYS A 113 1.60 4.66 -15.04
CA LYS A 113 1.20 5.03 -16.39
C LYS A 113 2.34 4.83 -17.38
N SER A 114 3.54 5.32 -17.08
CA SER A 114 4.71 5.19 -17.95
C SER A 114 5.17 3.75 -18.14
N ALA A 115 4.96 2.91 -17.12
CA ALA A 115 5.27 1.48 -17.15
C ALA A 115 4.16 0.65 -17.83
N GLY A 116 3.01 1.25 -18.14
CA GLY A 116 1.86 0.55 -18.71
C GLY A 116 1.18 -0.41 -17.73
N THR A 117 1.33 -0.18 -16.42
CA THR A 117 0.81 -1.08 -15.37
C THR A 117 -0.48 -0.58 -14.72
N LEU A 118 -1.05 0.54 -15.19
CA LEU A 118 -2.39 0.94 -14.75
C LEU A 118 -3.44 0.05 -15.43
N PRO A 119 -4.30 -0.63 -14.67
CA PRO A 119 -5.41 -1.37 -15.25
C PRO A 119 -6.41 -0.41 -15.92
N PRO A 120 -7.09 -0.84 -17.00
CA PRO A 120 -8.20 -0.08 -17.55
C PRO A 120 -9.31 0.06 -16.50
N SER A 121 -10.09 1.14 -16.57
CA SER A 121 -11.12 1.41 -15.57
C SER A 121 -12.28 0.42 -15.66
N ALA A 122 -12.55 -0.14 -16.84
CA ALA A 122 -13.51 -1.22 -17.01
C ALA A 122 -13.22 -2.43 -16.09
N ASP A 123 -11.95 -2.85 -15.97
CA ASP A 123 -11.53 -3.98 -15.11
C ASP A 123 -11.72 -3.69 -13.61
N LEU A 124 -11.72 -2.40 -13.24
CA LEU A 124 -11.89 -1.96 -11.86
C LEU A 124 -13.36 -1.79 -11.48
N ILE A 125 -14.22 -1.46 -12.44
CA ILE A 125 -15.63 -1.20 -12.20
C ILE A 125 -16.34 -2.43 -11.65
N ASP A 126 -16.03 -3.63 -12.13
CA ASP A 126 -16.70 -4.83 -11.63
C ASP A 126 -16.49 -5.07 -10.13
N GLN A 127 -15.25 -4.92 -9.67
CA GLN A 127 -14.90 -5.03 -8.26
C GLN A 127 -15.54 -3.89 -7.43
N ALA A 128 -15.53 -2.67 -7.97
CA ALA A 128 -16.17 -1.53 -7.32
C ALA A 128 -17.70 -1.71 -7.21
N LEU A 129 -18.34 -2.26 -8.24
CA LEU A 129 -19.77 -2.56 -8.25
C LEU A 129 -20.10 -3.66 -7.25
N ASP A 130 -19.27 -4.69 -7.14
CA ASP A 130 -19.47 -5.76 -6.16
C ASP A 130 -19.37 -5.24 -4.73
N ALA A 131 -18.45 -4.32 -4.45
CA ALA A 131 -18.30 -3.66 -3.16
C ALA A 131 -19.38 -2.58 -2.87
N SER A 132 -20.13 -2.12 -3.88
CA SER A 132 -21.12 -1.07 -3.72
C SER A 132 -22.47 -1.56 -3.18
N ASP A 133 -23.16 -0.68 -2.43
CA ASP A 133 -24.54 -0.86 -1.97
C ASP A 133 -25.60 -0.60 -3.05
N LEU A 134 -25.21 -0.56 -4.34
CA LEU A 134 -26.14 -0.38 -5.44
C LEU A 134 -27.10 -1.58 -5.56
N ASN A 135 -28.32 -1.31 -6.01
CA ASN A 135 -29.26 -2.38 -6.31
C ASN A 135 -28.77 -3.21 -7.52
N SER A 136 -29.19 -4.47 -7.60
CA SER A 136 -28.75 -5.41 -8.65
C SER A 136 -29.07 -4.92 -10.07
N LEU A 137 -30.18 -4.17 -10.25
CA LEU A 137 -30.56 -3.63 -11.56
C LEU A 137 -29.59 -2.54 -12.02
N ALA A 138 -29.18 -1.64 -11.12
CA ALA A 138 -28.19 -0.60 -11.40
C ALA A 138 -26.82 -1.21 -11.71
N LYS A 139 -26.38 -2.22 -10.94
CA LYS A 139 -25.15 -2.97 -11.23
C LYS A 139 -25.19 -3.56 -12.64
N LEU A 140 -26.33 -4.15 -13.03
CA LEU A 140 -26.52 -4.75 -14.35
C LEU A 140 -26.52 -3.70 -15.47
N ALA A 141 -27.14 -2.54 -15.25
CA ALA A 141 -27.12 -1.43 -16.21
C ALA A 141 -25.71 -0.87 -16.42
N ILE A 142 -24.92 -0.71 -15.36
CA ILE A 142 -23.53 -0.23 -15.46
C ILE A 142 -22.65 -1.27 -16.16
N ARG A 143 -22.82 -2.57 -15.85
CA ARG A 143 -22.14 -3.68 -16.53
C ARG A 143 -22.49 -3.83 -18.01
N ALA A 144 -23.63 -3.28 -18.45
CA ALA A 144 -24.02 -3.29 -19.85
C ALA A 144 -23.27 -2.22 -20.67
N LEU A 145 -22.55 -1.30 -20.03
CA LEU A 145 -21.73 -0.30 -20.72
C LEU A 145 -20.51 -0.97 -21.36
N PRO A 146 -20.19 -0.69 -22.63
CA PRO A 146 -18.97 -1.20 -23.25
C PRO A 146 -17.70 -0.65 -22.57
N ASP A 147 -16.69 -1.51 -22.38
CA ASP A 147 -15.41 -1.16 -21.76
C ASP A 147 -14.76 0.09 -22.40
N SER A 148 -14.82 0.18 -23.73
CA SER A 148 -14.29 1.32 -24.49
C SER A 148 -14.94 2.67 -24.17
N ILE A 149 -16.19 2.67 -23.67
CA ILE A 149 -16.89 3.87 -23.23
C ILE A 149 -16.42 4.23 -21.81
N VAL A 150 -16.33 3.23 -20.93
CA VAL A 150 -15.83 3.39 -19.57
C VAL A 150 -14.41 3.96 -19.58
N ASP A 151 -13.47 3.30 -20.26
CA ASP A 151 -12.06 3.69 -20.28
C ASP A 151 -11.83 5.07 -20.91
N ARG A 152 -12.71 5.48 -21.83
CA ARG A 152 -12.65 6.80 -22.45
C ARG A 152 -13.22 7.89 -21.55
N ALA A 153 -14.31 7.59 -20.84
CA ALA A 153 -14.98 8.52 -19.94
C ALA A 153 -14.19 8.71 -18.64
N LEU A 154 -13.57 7.64 -18.14
CA LEU A 154 -12.84 7.57 -16.89
C LEU A 154 -11.47 6.91 -17.14
N PRO A 155 -10.46 7.64 -17.65
CA PRO A 155 -9.11 7.13 -17.71
C PRO A 155 -8.58 6.91 -16.29
N THR A 156 -8.10 5.72 -15.97
CA THR A 156 -7.63 5.35 -14.62
C THR A 156 -6.59 6.34 -14.08
N ASP A 157 -5.65 6.77 -14.91
CA ASP A 157 -4.61 7.72 -14.51
C ASP A 157 -5.17 9.10 -14.14
N GLU A 158 -6.15 9.59 -14.89
CA GLU A 158 -6.76 10.91 -14.65
C GLU A 158 -7.61 10.89 -13.38
N VAL A 159 -8.42 9.84 -13.20
CA VAL A 159 -9.23 9.67 -11.99
C VAL A 159 -8.35 9.56 -10.75
N LEU A 160 -7.28 8.76 -10.79
CA LEU A 160 -6.36 8.62 -9.66
C LEU A 160 -5.65 9.94 -9.35
N ARG A 161 -5.15 10.66 -10.36
CA ARG A 161 -4.52 11.98 -10.16
C ARG A 161 -5.48 12.98 -9.53
N GLN A 162 -6.69 13.08 -10.08
CA GLN A 162 -7.70 14.01 -9.59
C GLN A 162 -8.18 13.61 -8.18
N ALA A 163 -8.23 12.32 -7.86
CA ALA A 163 -8.54 11.83 -6.51
C ALA A 163 -7.46 12.26 -5.53
N ILE A 164 -6.18 12.04 -5.84
CA ILE A 164 -5.06 12.48 -5.00
C ILE A 164 -5.05 14.01 -4.84
N GLU A 165 -5.38 14.76 -5.88
CA GLU A 165 -5.47 16.22 -5.82
C GLU A 165 -6.58 16.70 -4.87
N ASN A 166 -7.71 16.02 -4.84
CA ASN A 166 -8.84 16.32 -3.96
C ASN A 166 -8.73 15.71 -2.55
N LEU A 167 -7.80 14.77 -2.35
CA LEU A 167 -7.59 14.11 -1.07
C LEU A 167 -7.01 15.07 -0.05
N ASP A 168 -7.67 15.16 1.10
CA ASP A 168 -7.14 15.85 2.27
C ASP A 168 -6.17 14.91 3.00
N VAL A 169 -4.92 14.92 2.55
CA VAL A 169 -3.85 14.07 3.09
C VAL A 169 -3.59 14.38 4.57
N ARG A 170 -3.77 15.62 5.02
CA ARG A 170 -3.60 15.96 6.44
C ARG A 170 -4.66 15.25 7.28
N SER A 171 -5.93 15.41 6.92
CA SER A 171 -7.03 14.73 7.61
C SER A 171 -6.90 13.21 7.56
N LEU A 172 -6.42 12.66 6.44
CA LEU A 172 -6.15 11.24 6.29
C LEU A 172 -5.04 10.75 7.23
N LEU A 173 -3.97 11.53 7.40
CA LEU A 173 -2.90 11.17 8.32
C LEU A 173 -3.35 11.27 9.77
N THR A 174 -4.10 12.31 10.15
CA THR A 174 -4.58 12.48 11.54
C THR A 174 -5.64 11.47 11.96
N GLY A 175 -6.25 10.74 11.02
CA GLY A 175 -7.29 9.74 11.28
C GLY A 175 -6.87 8.31 10.93
N LEU A 176 -5.57 7.97 10.98
CA LEU A 176 -5.07 6.65 10.57
C LEU A 176 -5.61 5.48 11.41
N ASP A 177 -6.15 5.75 12.60
CA ASP A 177 -6.73 4.78 13.53
C ASP A 177 -8.23 4.53 13.30
N ASP A 178 -8.91 5.36 12.49
CA ASP A 178 -10.33 5.26 12.18
C ASP A 178 -10.54 4.85 10.71
N SER A 179 -10.70 3.54 10.49
CA SER A 179 -10.90 2.98 9.14
C SER A 179 -12.14 3.54 8.43
N ASP A 180 -13.19 3.89 9.18
CA ASP A 180 -14.43 4.41 8.60
C ASP A 180 -14.21 5.85 8.11
N HIS A 181 -13.53 6.66 8.92
CA HIS A 181 -13.16 8.02 8.54
C HIS A 181 -12.22 8.06 7.32
N LEU A 182 -11.22 7.18 7.28
CA LEU A 182 -10.33 7.04 6.13
C LEU A 182 -11.11 6.66 4.86
N GLY A 183 -12.02 5.70 4.98
CA GLY A 183 -12.91 5.27 3.91
C GLY A 183 -13.72 6.43 3.34
N ASP A 184 -14.28 7.29 4.21
CA ASP A 184 -15.06 8.46 3.81
C ASP A 184 -14.22 9.53 3.10
N LEU A 185 -12.99 9.78 3.54
CA LEU A 185 -12.09 10.73 2.88
C LEU A 185 -11.70 10.26 1.48
N VAL A 186 -11.29 8.99 1.36
CA VAL A 186 -10.89 8.40 0.08
C VAL A 186 -12.10 8.34 -0.86
N THR A 187 -13.24 7.86 -0.39
CA THR A 187 -14.48 7.75 -1.19
C THR A 187 -14.90 9.10 -1.73
N ARG A 188 -14.94 10.15 -0.89
CA ARG A 188 -15.27 11.50 -1.34
C ARG A 188 -14.30 12.03 -2.39
N ALA A 189 -13.00 11.79 -2.21
CA ALA A 189 -11.99 12.22 -3.16
C ALA A 189 -12.15 11.52 -4.53
N VAL A 190 -12.39 10.20 -4.52
CA VAL A 190 -12.60 9.38 -5.74
C VAL A 190 -13.90 9.76 -6.46
N VAL A 191 -15.01 9.90 -5.74
CA VAL A 191 -16.30 10.30 -6.32
C VAL A 191 -16.19 11.67 -6.99
N LYS A 192 -15.58 12.64 -6.29
CA LYS A 192 -15.35 13.98 -6.84
C LYS A 192 -14.43 13.96 -8.06
N ALA A 193 -13.40 13.11 -8.04
CA ALA A 193 -12.49 12.93 -9.17
C ALA A 193 -13.19 12.35 -10.40
N ALA A 194 -14.02 11.33 -10.21
CA ALA A 194 -14.81 10.75 -11.29
C ALA A 194 -15.78 11.79 -11.90
N GLU A 195 -16.49 12.55 -11.06
CA GLU A 195 -17.39 13.62 -11.50
C GLU A 195 -16.65 14.68 -12.32
N GLN A 196 -15.50 15.16 -11.82
CA GLN A 196 -14.68 16.16 -12.51
C GLN A 196 -14.14 15.64 -13.83
N THR A 197 -13.69 14.39 -13.88
CA THR A 197 -13.18 13.73 -15.08
C THR A 197 -14.27 13.62 -16.14
N ILE A 198 -15.46 13.10 -15.77
CA ILE A 198 -16.61 12.99 -16.68
C ILE A 198 -17.02 14.36 -17.19
N THR A 199 -17.13 15.34 -16.31
CA THR A 199 -17.52 16.71 -16.67
C THR A 199 -16.51 17.34 -17.64
N ALA A 200 -15.21 17.14 -17.41
CA ALA A 200 -14.17 17.61 -18.32
C ALA A 200 -14.27 16.96 -19.70
N LYS A 201 -14.57 15.66 -19.78
CA LYS A 201 -14.80 14.95 -21.06
C LYS A 201 -16.04 15.48 -21.79
N LEU A 202 -17.14 15.70 -21.08
CA LEU A 202 -18.37 16.24 -21.66
C LEU A 202 -18.19 17.66 -22.21
N ARG A 203 -17.47 18.54 -21.49
CA ARG A 203 -17.15 19.88 -21.98
C ARG A 203 -16.22 19.88 -23.19
N GLY A 204 -15.37 18.86 -23.35
CA GLY A 204 -14.51 18.73 -24.52
C GLY A 204 -15.22 18.22 -25.78
N LEU A 205 -16.48 17.80 -25.68
CA LEU A 205 -17.30 17.29 -26.79
C LEU A 205 -18.28 18.33 -27.35
N VAL A 206 -18.49 19.45 -26.65
CA VAL A 206 -19.36 20.58 -27.06
C VAL A 206 -18.48 21.76 -27.46
#